data_AF-A0A7C5DZI4-F1
#
_entry.id   AF-A0A7C5DZI4-F1
#
_cell.length_a   1.000
_cell.length_b   1.000
_cell.length_c   1.000
_cell.angle_alpha   90.00
_cell.angle_beta   90.00
_cell.angle_gamma   90.00
#
_symmetry.space_group_name_H-M   'P 1'
#
loop_
_entity.id
_entity.type
_entity.pdbx_description
1 polymer ?
#
loop_
_entity_poly.entity_id
_entity_poly.type
_entity_poly.pdbx_seq_one_letter_code
_entity_poly.pdbx_strand_id
1 'polypeptide(L)' 'EGGPLNIFVQQLESIAVPRPVTPAYPTITAAFAKALDNIINGSDIRKELDRAVKEINDDIEYNEGYPVY' A
#
# COMPACT_ATOMS: atom_id res chain seq x y z
N GLU A 1 27.24 -11.13 -8.09
CA GLU A 1 27.06 -11.69 -6.74
C GLU A 1 28.28 -11.36 -5.88
N GLY A 2 28.12 -11.26 -4.55
CA GLY A 2 29.26 -11.12 -3.60
C GLY A 2 29.69 -9.69 -3.21
N GLY A 3 29.02 -8.65 -3.72
CA GLY A 3 29.25 -7.27 -3.26
C GLY A 3 28.53 -6.96 -1.93
N PRO A 4 28.91 -5.88 -1.20
CA PRO A 4 28.29 -5.52 0.08
C PRO A 4 26.76 -5.33 0.04
N LEU A 5 26.22 -4.95 -1.12
CA LEU A 5 24.78 -4.71 -1.32
C LEU A 5 24.04 -5.91 -1.94
N ASN A 6 24.71 -7.05 -2.14
CA ASN A 6 24.11 -8.23 -2.79
C ASN A 6 22.88 -8.78 -2.05
N ILE A 7 22.78 -8.53 -0.73
CA ILE A 7 21.61 -8.91 0.07
C ILE A 7 20.32 -8.23 -0.42
N PHE A 8 20.39 -6.99 -0.94
CA PHE A 8 19.22 -6.31 -1.49
C PHE A 8 18.72 -6.98 -2.77
N VAL A 9 19.63 -7.45 -3.63
CA VAL A 9 19.27 -8.20 -4.84
C VAL A 9 18.56 -9.50 -4.44
N GLN A 10 19.14 -10.26 -3.50
CA GLN A 10 18.55 -11.51 -3.01
C GLN A 10 17.14 -11.28 -2.44
N GLN A 11 16.92 -10.20 -1.69
CA GLN A 11 15.61 -9.84 -1.16
C GLN A 11 14.62 -9.45 -2.27
N LEU A 12 15.07 -8.64 -3.24
CA LEU A 12 14.24 -8.23 -4.38
C LEU A 12 13.81 -9.41 -5.25
N GLU A 13 14.67 -10.41 -5.42
CA GLU A 13 14.41 -11.59 -6.25
C GLU A 13 13.59 -12.68 -5.56
N SER A 14 13.60 -12.74 -4.22
CA SER A 14 12.98 -13.86 -3.48
C SER A 14 11.70 -13.51 -2.71
N ILE A 15 11.59 -12.29 -2.18
CA ILE A 15 10.50 -11.92 -1.26
C ILE A 15 9.79 -10.62 -1.63
N ALA A 16 10.36 -9.82 -2.54
CA ALA A 16 9.73 -8.57 -2.95
C ALA A 16 8.71 -8.80 -4.06
N VAL A 17 7.63 -8.03 -4.00
CA VAL A 17 6.66 -7.90 -5.08
C VAL A 17 6.76 -6.49 -5.64
N PRO A 18 7.03 -6.32 -6.95
CA PRO A 18 6.98 -5.02 -7.59
C PRO A 18 5.61 -4.36 -7.37
N ARG A 19 5.64 -3.08 -7.03
CA ARG A 19 4.43 -2.28 -6.87
C ARG A 19 3.71 -2.11 -8.22
N PRO A 20 2.37 -2.28 -8.30
CA PRO A 20 1.64 -2.07 -9.54
C PRO A 20 1.72 -0.60 -9.96
N VAL A 21 1.72 -0.32 -11.27
CA VAL A 21 1.63 1.05 -11.77
C VAL A 21 0.17 1.48 -11.71
N THR A 22 -0.15 2.47 -10.86
CA THR A 22 -1.51 2.97 -10.69
C THR A 22 -1.52 4.44 -10.26
N PRO A 23 -2.47 5.27 -10.72
CA PRO A 23 -2.70 6.61 -10.18
C PRO A 23 -3.25 6.62 -8.75
N ALA A 24 -3.73 5.49 -8.20
CA ALA A 24 -4.36 5.40 -6.88
C ALA A 24 -3.42 5.64 -5.69
N TYR A 25 -2.10 5.75 -5.92
CA TYR A 25 -1.11 5.84 -4.83
C TYR A 25 -1.32 6.98 -3.82
N PRO A 26 -1.76 8.19 -4.20
CA PRO A 26 -2.05 9.24 -3.25
C PRO A 26 -3.12 8.81 -2.23
N THR A 27 -4.23 8.22 -2.69
CA THR A 27 -5.31 7.71 -1.81
C THR A 27 -4.82 6.57 -0.93
N ILE A 28 -4.13 5.58 -1.51
CA ILE A 28 -3.56 4.45 -0.76
C ILE A 28 -2.64 4.94 0.37
N THR A 29 -1.77 5.91 0.06
CA THR A 29 -0.82 6.46 1.01
C THR A 29 -1.53 7.18 2.16
N ALA A 30 -2.51 8.02 1.85
CA ALA A 30 -3.27 8.78 2.84
C ALA A 30 -4.10 7.85 3.76
N ALA A 31 -4.84 6.92 3.17
CA ALA A 31 -5.68 5.98 3.92
C ALA A 31 -4.85 5.10 4.86
N PHE A 32 -3.72 4.56 4.38
CA PHE A 32 -2.84 3.74 5.20
C PHE A 32 -2.16 4.54 6.32
N ALA A 33 -1.67 5.75 6.03
CA ALA A 33 -1.05 6.62 7.03
C ALA A 33 -2.03 6.96 8.16
N LYS A 34 -3.29 7.27 7.82
CA LYS A 34 -4.36 7.52 8.78
C LYS A 34 -4.69 6.30 9.63
N ALA A 35 -4.77 5.11 9.01
CA ALA A 35 -5.00 3.88 9.77
C ALA A 35 -3.88 3.61 10.77
N LEU A 36 -2.62 3.77 10.37
CA LEU A 36 -1.48 3.62 11.27
C LEU A 36 -1.50 4.64 12.41
N ASP A 37 -1.77 5.91 12.13
CA ASP A 37 -1.86 6.95 13.16
C ASP A 37 -2.95 6.60 14.20
N ASN A 38 -4.14 6.18 13.74
CA ASN A 38 -5.22 5.75 14.64
C ASN A 38 -4.83 4.51 15.46
N ILE A 39 -4.16 3.54 14.86
CA ILE A 39 -3.69 2.31 15.54
C ILE A 39 -2.66 2.64 16.61
N ILE A 40 -1.68 3.50 16.29
CA ILE A 40 -0.65 3.95 17.24
C ILE A 40 -1.30 4.66 18.43
N ASN A 41 -2.39 5.41 18.18
CA ASN A 41 -3.18 6.09 19.21
C ASN A 41 -4.20 5.16 19.92
N GLY A 42 -4.14 3.84 19.71
CA GLY A 42 -4.90 2.85 20.48
C GLY A 42 -6.25 2.45 19.90
N SER A 43 -6.54 2.79 18.64
CA SER A 43 -7.75 2.31 17.95
C SER A 43 -7.67 0.83 17.62
N ASP A 44 -8.83 0.19 17.38
CA ASP A 44 -8.88 -1.22 16.99
C ASP A 44 -8.24 -1.46 15.62
N ILE A 45 -7.24 -2.36 15.58
CA ILE A 45 -6.42 -2.62 14.39
C ILE A 45 -7.26 -3.06 13.20
N ARG A 46 -8.14 -4.04 13.40
CA ARG A 46 -8.93 -4.60 12.29
C ARG A 46 -9.88 -3.56 11.73
N LYS A 47 -10.59 -2.84 12.59
CA LYS A 47 -11.53 -1.80 12.18
C LYS A 47 -10.87 -0.65 11.41
N GLU A 48 -9.66 -0.22 11.80
CA GLU A 48 -8.96 0.84 11.09
C GLU A 48 -8.41 0.38 9.73
N LEU A 49 -7.89 -0.84 9.65
CA LEU A 49 -7.45 -1.42 8.37
C LEU A 49 -8.64 -1.68 7.44
N ASP A 50 -9.76 -2.19 7.93
CA ASP A 50 -10.99 -2.39 7.14
C ASP A 50 -11.52 -1.06 6.60
N ARG A 51 -11.43 0.02 7.39
CA ARG A 51 -11.80 1.36 6.93
C ARG A 51 -10.88 1.85 5.81
N ALA A 52 -9.58 1.66 5.94
CA ALA A 52 -8.62 2.04 4.90
C ALA A 52 -8.85 1.24 3.60
N VAL A 53 -9.11 -0.06 3.70
CA VAL A 53 -9.48 -0.90 2.54
C VAL A 53 -10.73 -0.36 1.87
N LYS A 54 -11.77 -0.02 2.64
CA LYS A 54 -13.00 0.56 2.10
C LYS A 54 -12.73 1.88 1.36
N GLU A 55 -11.99 2.79 1.98
CA GLU A 55 -11.66 4.10 1.39
C GLU A 55 -10.89 3.96 0.07
N ILE A 56 -9.93 3.03 0.00
CA ILE A 56 -9.16 2.74 -1.21
C ILE A 56 -10.06 2.13 -2.30
N ASN A 57 -10.91 1.16 -1.95
CA ASN A 57 -11.79 0.52 -2.91
C ASN A 57 -12.83 1.48 -3.47
N ASP A 58 -13.44 2.31 -2.62
CA ASP A 58 -14.41 3.32 -3.05
C ASP A 58 -13.77 4.31 -4.06
N ASP A 59 -12.53 4.74 -3.83
CA ASP A 59 -11.80 5.63 -4.73
C ASP A 59 -11.45 4.94 -6.07
N ILE A 60 -10.98 3.71 -6.03
CA ILE A 60 -10.72 2.92 -7.26
C ILE A 60 -12.01 2.74 -8.06
N GLU A 61 -13.12 2.39 -7.40
CA GLU A 61 -14.42 2.22 -8.06
C GLU A 61 -14.93 3.54 -8.65
N TYR A 62 -14.85 4.64 -7.89
CA TYR A 62 -15.26 5.97 -8.34
C TYR A 62 -14.48 6.45 -9.57
N ASN A 63 -13.21 6.06 -9.69
CA ASN A 63 -12.35 6.36 -10.83
C ASN A 63 -12.36 5.27 -11.91
N GLU A 64 -13.36 4.38 -11.90
CA GLU A 64 -13.55 3.29 -12.89
C GLU A 64 -12.30 2.39 -13.03
N GLY A 65 -11.55 2.21 -11.95
CA GLY A 65 -10.34 1.41 -11.93
C GLY A 65 -9.08 2.11 -12.45
N TYR A 66 -9.12 3.42 -12.70
CA TYR A 66 -8.03 4.19 -13.31
C TYR A 66 -7.56 3.64 -14.68
N PRO A 67 -8.40 3.69 -15.73
CA PRO A 67 -8.02 3.21 -17.04
C PRO A 67 -6.81 3.96 -17.60
N VAL A 68 -5.85 3.21 -18.14
CA VAL A 68 -4.69 3.76 -18.86
C VAL A 68 -5.06 3.76 -20.35
N TYR A 69 -5.30 4.94 -20.91
CA TYR A 69 -5.60 5.15 -22.33
C TYR A 69 -4.33 5.34 -23.16
#